data_AF-A0A839UNU9-F1
#
_entry.id   AF-A0A839UNU9-F1
#
_cell.length_a   1.000
_cell.length_b   1.000
_cell.length_c   1.000
_cell.angle_alpha   90.00
_cell.angle_beta   90.00
_cell.angle_gamma   90.00
#
_symmetry.space_group_name_H-M   'P 1'
#
loop_
_entity.id
_entity.type
_entity.pdbx_description
1 polymer ?
#
loop_
_entity_poly.entity_id
_entity_poly.type
_entity_poly.pdbx_seq_one_letter_code
_entity_poly.pdbx_strand_id
1 'polypeptide(L)'
;MALMVVIPLLASLLLFGVVLWILLRLWQPSYRIDASNVLRLLDDVASGCARHQDWLVFTAIPIRYDPALDAIRLRCLAIEDAHLLGDEGPFLFDAEGRRLLAEIAAELRACEPEA
;
A
#
# COMPACT_ATOMS: atom_id res chain seq x y z
N MET A 1 -11.75 -50.26 -11.37
CA MET A 1 -10.84 -49.40 -12.16
C MET A 1 -11.36 -47.97 -12.31
N ALA A 2 -12.61 -47.75 -12.74
CA ALA A 2 -13.17 -46.39 -12.91
C ALA A 2 -13.11 -45.51 -11.63
N LEU A 3 -13.54 -46.03 -10.47
CA LEU A 3 -13.53 -45.28 -9.21
C LEU A 3 -12.13 -44.81 -8.80
N MET A 4 -11.11 -45.62 -9.06
CA MET A 4 -9.71 -45.36 -8.70
C MET A 4 -9.08 -44.23 -9.55
N VAL A 5 -9.61 -43.99 -10.75
CA VAL A 5 -9.17 -42.91 -11.64
C VAL A 5 -10.02 -41.65 -11.44
N VAL A 6 -11.31 -41.79 -11.14
CA VAL A 6 -12.22 -40.65 -10.95
C VAL A 6 -11.87 -39.84 -9.71
N ILE A 7 -11.49 -40.49 -8.60
CA ILE A 7 -11.12 -39.81 -7.34
C ILE A 7 -9.92 -38.86 -7.52
N PRO A 8 -8.74 -39.29 -8.03
CA PRO A 8 -7.61 -38.39 -8.22
C PRO A 8 -7.88 -37.33 -9.29
N LEU A 9 -8.71 -37.61 -10.29
CA LEU A 9 -9.12 -36.62 -11.29
C LEU A 9 -9.95 -35.49 -10.66
N LEU A 10 -10.93 -35.83 -9.82
CA LEU A 10 -11.71 -34.83 -9.08
C LEU A 10 -10.85 -34.05 -8.09
N ALA A 11 -9.95 -34.73 -7.37
CA ALA A 11 -9.06 -34.09 -6.40
C ALA A 11 -8.10 -33.09 -7.08
N SER A 12 -7.54 -33.45 -8.24
CA SER A 12 -6.67 -32.55 -9.01
C SER A 12 -7.44 -31.36 -9.59
N LEU A 13 -8.67 -31.57 -10.07
CA LEU A 13 -9.52 -30.48 -10.53
C LEU A 13 -9.90 -29.52 -9.39
N LEU A 14 -10.22 -30.05 -8.21
CA LEU A 14 -10.54 -29.25 -7.03
C LEU A 14 -9.32 -28.45 -6.56
N LEU A 15 -8.16 -29.10 -6.48
CA LEU A 15 -6.90 -28.43 -6.11
C LEU A 15 -6.58 -27.30 -7.10
N PHE A 16 -6.70 -27.55 -8.40
CA PHE A 16 -6.48 -26.54 -9.42
C PHE A 16 -7.49 -25.38 -9.30
N GLY A 17 -8.77 -25.67 -9.04
CA GLY A 17 -9.78 -24.65 -8.80
C GLY A 17 -9.50 -23.79 -7.58
N VAL A 18 -9.04 -24.39 -6.48
CA VAL A 18 -8.65 -23.67 -5.25
C VAL A 18 -7.44 -22.77 -5.51
N VAL A 19 -6.41 -23.30 -6.18
CA VAL A 19 -5.23 -22.51 -6.54
C VAL A 19 -5.62 -21.34 -7.45
N LEU A 20 -6.45 -21.57 -8.47
CA LEU A 20 -6.93 -20.52 -9.36
C LEU A 20 -7.77 -19.48 -8.62
N TRP A 21 -8.63 -19.90 -7.69
CA TRP A 21 -9.41 -19.00 -6.84
C TRP A 21 -8.51 -18.12 -5.96
N ILE A 22 -7.50 -18.71 -5.32
CA ILE A 22 -6.53 -17.97 -4.52
C ILE A 22 -5.78 -16.98 -5.42
N LEU A 23 -5.28 -17.42 -6.57
CA LEU A 23 -4.59 -16.55 -7.52
C LEU A 23 -5.48 -15.40 -7.97
N LEU A 24 -6.72 -15.65 -8.36
CA LEU A 24 -7.69 -14.62 -8.78
C LEU A 24 -8.00 -13.63 -7.64
N ARG A 25 -8.07 -14.10 -6.40
CA ARG A 25 -8.25 -13.24 -5.22
C ARG A 25 -7.00 -12.40 -4.91
N LEU A 26 -5.81 -12.95 -5.15
CA LEU A 26 -4.55 -12.21 -5.06
C LEU A 26 -4.33 -11.28 -6.28
N TRP A 27 -4.99 -11.55 -7.40
CA TRP A 27 -4.94 -10.81 -8.67
C TRP A 27 -5.81 -9.55 -8.71
N GLN A 28 -6.09 -8.95 -7.56
CA GLN A 28 -6.42 -7.53 -7.53
C GLN A 28 -5.16 -6.73 -7.20
N PRO A 29 -4.17 -6.59 -8.12
CA PRO A 29 -3.17 -5.56 -7.99
C PRO A 29 -3.88 -4.25 -8.34
N SER A 30 -4.72 -3.77 -7.42
CA SER A 30 -5.15 -2.38 -7.45
C SER A 30 -3.93 -1.54 -7.11
N TYR A 31 -3.03 -1.37 -8.08
CA TYR A 31 -2.04 -0.30 -8.10
C TYR A 31 -2.74 1.03 -8.46
N ARG A 32 -3.98 1.21 -7.95
CA ARG A 32 -4.55 2.52 -7.75
C ARG A 32 -4.04 2.96 -6.38
N ILE A 33 -3.39 4.11 -6.37
CA ILE A 33 -3.04 4.79 -5.13
C ILE A 33 -4.36 5.30 -4.54
N ASP A 34 -5.00 4.40 -3.81
CA ASP A 34 -6.20 4.68 -3.07
C ASP A 34 -5.80 5.34 -1.74
N ALA A 35 -6.66 6.14 -1.16
CA ALA A 35 -6.35 6.82 0.08
C ALA A 35 -6.04 5.86 1.23
N SER A 36 -6.69 4.69 1.23
CA SER A 36 -6.37 3.59 2.16
C SER A 36 -4.90 3.12 2.05
N ASN A 37 -4.36 3.04 0.82
CA ASN A 37 -2.96 2.68 0.58
C ASN A 37 -2.01 3.81 1.02
N VAL A 38 -2.38 5.06 0.79
CA VAL A 38 -1.60 6.24 1.24
C VAL A 38 -1.59 6.30 2.76
N LEU A 39 -2.73 6.11 3.40
CA LEU A 39 -2.86 6.10 4.86
C LEU A 39 -1.98 5.03 5.49
N ARG A 40 -2.01 3.80 4.95
CA ARG A 40 -1.13 2.72 5.40
C ARG A 40 0.34 3.09 5.23
N LEU A 41 0.73 3.66 4.10
CA LEU A 41 2.11 4.11 3.87
C LEU A 41 2.54 5.16 4.90
N LEU A 42 1.69 6.14 5.20
CA LEU A 42 1.99 7.17 6.20
C LEU A 42 2.12 6.59 7.61
N ASP A 43 1.24 5.67 8.00
CA ASP A 43 1.31 4.96 9.29
C ASP A 43 2.59 4.09 9.38
N ASP A 44 2.99 3.45 8.28
CA ASP A 44 4.22 2.65 8.18
C ASP A 44 5.46 3.55 8.33
N VAL A 45 5.46 4.75 7.74
CA VAL A 45 6.54 5.74 7.89
C VAL A 45 6.64 6.22 9.32
N ALA A 46 5.51 6.54 9.96
CA ALA A 46 5.47 6.97 11.35
C ALA A 46 6.01 5.89 12.30
N SER A 47 5.73 4.61 11.99
CA SER A 47 6.15 3.45 12.78
C SER A 47 7.56 2.96 12.48
N GLY A 48 8.23 3.47 11.44
CA GLY A 48 9.54 2.98 10.99
C GLY A 48 9.50 1.63 10.25
N CYS A 49 8.31 1.22 9.80
CA CYS A 49 8.10 -0.02 9.04
C CYS A 49 8.08 0.22 7.52
N ALA A 50 8.03 1.48 7.07
CA ALA A 50 8.00 1.82 5.66
C ALA A 50 9.35 1.55 4.98
N ARG A 51 9.29 0.96 3.79
CA ARG A 51 10.47 0.82 2.92
C ARG A 51 10.65 2.09 2.11
N HIS A 52 11.90 2.48 1.89
CA HIS A 52 12.23 3.63 1.04
C HIS A 52 11.62 3.51 -0.37
N GLN A 53 11.59 2.30 -0.92
CA GLN A 53 11.01 2.05 -2.24
C GLN A 53 9.50 2.35 -2.31
N ASP A 54 8.75 2.02 -1.25
CA ASP A 54 7.30 2.26 -1.21
C ASP A 54 7.00 3.77 -1.15
N TRP A 55 7.85 4.51 -0.43
CA TRP A 55 7.83 5.98 -0.41
C TRP A 55 8.12 6.59 -1.79
N LEU A 56 9.21 6.17 -2.43
CA LEU A 56 9.60 6.65 -3.76
C LEU A 56 8.52 6.42 -4.81
N VAL A 57 7.86 5.26 -4.77
CA VAL A 57 6.75 4.93 -5.67
C VAL A 57 5.60 5.92 -5.52
N PHE A 58 5.22 6.22 -4.28
CA PHE A 58 4.13 7.15 -3.99
C PHE A 58 4.47 8.57 -4.44
N THR A 59 5.70 9.03 -4.24
CA THR A 59 6.08 10.41 -4.55
C THR A 59 6.39 10.64 -6.03
N ALA A 60 6.88 9.62 -6.74
CA ALA A 60 7.34 9.73 -8.13
C ALA A 60 6.24 9.96 -9.18
N ILE A 61 4.99 9.53 -8.93
CA ILE A 61 3.93 9.55 -9.94
C ILE A 61 2.77 10.46 -9.49
N PRO A 62 2.35 11.45 -10.30
CA PRO A 62 1.22 12.31 -9.97
C PRO A 62 -0.13 11.58 -10.07
N ILE A 63 -1.02 11.87 -9.13
CA ILE A 63 -2.34 11.23 -9.00
C ILE A 63 -3.40 12.05 -9.73
N ARG A 64 -3.49 11.88 -11.06
CA ARG A 64 -4.34 12.74 -11.91
C ARG A 64 -5.85 12.57 -11.70
N TYR A 65 -6.29 11.39 -11.27
CA TYR A 65 -7.71 11.08 -11.13
C TYR A 65 -8.32 11.58 -9.81
N ASP A 66 -7.48 11.92 -8.83
CA ASP A 66 -7.89 12.39 -7.53
C ASP A 66 -7.03 13.62 -7.14
N PRO A 67 -7.50 14.84 -7.46
CA PRO A 67 -6.74 16.05 -7.17
C PRO A 67 -6.60 16.33 -5.67
N ALA A 68 -7.49 15.80 -4.82
CA ALA A 68 -7.37 15.94 -3.37
C ALA A 68 -6.21 15.08 -2.84
N LEU A 69 -6.12 13.84 -3.31
CA LEU A 69 -5.03 12.95 -2.96
C LEU A 69 -3.68 13.41 -3.55
N ASP A 70 -3.68 14.00 -4.75
CA ASP A 70 -2.47 14.60 -5.31
C ASP A 70 -1.99 15.82 -4.51
N ALA A 71 -2.91 16.61 -3.95
CA ALA A 71 -2.56 17.71 -3.05
C ALA A 71 -1.91 17.20 -1.76
N ILE A 72 -2.37 16.05 -1.24
CA ILE A 72 -1.72 15.36 -0.12
C ILE A 72 -0.31 14.90 -0.52
N ARG A 73 -0.14 14.26 -1.68
CA ARG A 73 1.17 13.85 -2.19
C ARG A 73 2.13 15.02 -2.31
N LEU A 74 1.67 16.18 -2.78
CA LEU A 74 2.47 17.39 -2.87
C LEU A 74 2.91 17.92 -1.50
N ARG A 75 2.04 17.85 -0.48
CA ARG A 75 2.41 18.18 0.91
C ARG A 75 3.46 17.22 1.46
N CYS A 76 3.31 15.92 1.20
CA CYS A 76 4.30 14.91 1.59
C CYS A 76 5.66 15.16 0.93
N LEU A 77 5.69 15.54 -0.34
CA LEU A 77 6.92 15.94 -1.05
C LEU A 77 7.61 17.14 -0.41
N ALA A 78 6.85 18.14 0.06
CA ALA A 78 7.43 19.28 0.77
C ALA A 78 8.06 18.87 2.11
N ILE A 79 7.50 17.87 2.79
CA ILE A 79 8.08 17.30 4.03
C ILE A 79 9.33 16.49 3.69
N GLU A 80 9.32 15.72 2.60
CA GLU A 80 10.49 14.98 2.10
C GLU A 80 11.69 15.91 1.88
N ASP A 81 11.50 17.03 1.18
CA ASP A 81 12.57 17.98 0.89
C ASP A 81 13.24 18.55 2.16
N ALA A 82 12.49 18.65 3.26
CA ALA A 82 12.96 19.23 4.52
C ALA A 82 13.47 18.21 5.55
N HIS A 83 12.90 17.00 5.59
CA HIS A 83 13.02 16.07 6.73
C HIS A 83 13.45 14.65 6.36
N LEU A 84 13.70 14.35 5.08
CA LEU A 84 14.13 13.03 4.66
C LEU A 84 15.57 12.74 5.14
N LEU A 85 15.75 11.65 5.88
CA LEU A 85 17.05 11.17 6.34
C LEU A 85 17.69 10.17 5.37
N GLY A 86 16.88 9.51 4.53
CA GLY A 86 17.34 8.45 3.62
C GLY A 86 17.27 7.05 4.22
N ASP A 87 17.96 6.09 3.62
CA ASP A 87 17.89 4.65 3.95
C ASP A 87 18.99 4.19 4.94
N GLU A 88 19.72 5.13 5.55
CA GLU A 88 20.86 4.82 6.41
C GLU A 88 20.46 4.47 7.86
N GLY A 89 19.19 4.68 8.23
CA GLY A 89 18.69 4.52 9.58
C GLY A 89 17.34 3.78 9.68
N PRO A 90 16.87 3.51 10.91
CA PRO A 90 15.61 2.79 11.14
C PRO A 90 14.36 3.60 10.73
N PHE A 91 14.51 4.90 10.45
CA PHE A 91 13.44 5.79 10.04
C PHE A 91 13.87 6.54 8.78
N LEU A 92 12.96 6.60 7.80
CA LEU A 92 13.15 7.37 6.56
C LEU A 92 13.14 8.89 6.80
N PHE A 93 12.44 9.34 7.84
CA PHE A 93 12.25 10.73 8.20
C PHE A 93 12.73 11.01 9.62
N ASP A 94 13.12 12.24 9.90
CA ASP A 94 13.38 12.71 11.26
C ASP A 94 12.09 12.72 12.13
N ALA A 95 12.24 13.06 13.41
CA ALA A 95 11.10 13.06 14.33
C ALA A 95 10.02 14.07 13.94
N GLU A 96 10.40 15.20 13.34
CA GLU A 96 9.47 16.26 12.95
C GLU A 96 8.74 15.89 11.65
N GLY A 97 9.45 15.36 10.66
CA GLY A 97 8.86 14.81 9.44
C GLY A 97 7.85 13.72 9.73
N ARG A 98 8.15 12.78 10.64
CA ARG A 98 7.18 11.75 11.06
C ARG A 98 5.96 12.34 11.75
N ARG A 99 6.13 13.40 12.55
CA ARG A 99 5.03 14.10 13.23
C ARG A 99 4.10 14.77 12.20
N LEU A 100 4.66 15.49 11.24
CA LEU A 100 3.91 16.14 10.16
C LEU A 100 3.18 15.14 9.26
N LEU A 101 3.83 14.02 8.92
CA LEU A 101 3.20 12.95 8.15
C LEU A 101 2.05 12.27 8.92
N ALA A 102 2.17 12.14 10.24
CA ALA A 102 1.10 11.63 11.09
C ALA A 102 -0.11 12.58 11.15
N GLU A 103 0.09 13.89 11.10
CA GLU A 103 -1.00 14.87 10.98
C GLU A 103 -1.75 14.72 9.65
N ILE A 104 -1.01 14.60 8.55
CA ILE A 104 -1.59 14.34 7.22
C ILE A 104 -2.39 13.03 7.22
N ALA A 105 -1.88 11.98 7.86
CA ALA A 105 -2.60 10.71 8.00
C ALA A 105 -3.91 10.88 8.80
N ALA A 106 -3.88 11.67 9.88
CA ALA A 106 -5.08 11.95 10.67
C ALA A 106 -6.13 12.74 9.88
N GLU A 107 -5.71 13.73 9.09
CA GLU A 107 -6.60 14.49 8.20
C GLU A 107 -7.25 13.58 7.15
N LEU A 108 -6.45 12.73 6.48
CA LEU A 108 -6.94 11.81 5.46
C LEU A 108 -7.97 10.83 6.05
N ARG A 109 -7.69 10.29 7.24
CA ARG A 109 -8.60 9.39 7.97
C ARG A 109 -9.92 10.07 8.37
N ALA A 110 -9.91 11.39 8.61
CA ALA A 110 -11.12 12.15 8.91
C ALA A 110 -11.97 12.43 7.65
N CYS A 111 -11.33 12.55 6.48
CA CYS A 111 -12.01 12.76 5.20
C CYS A 111 -12.59 11.47 4.60
N GLU A 112 -12.00 10.31 4.88
CA GLU A 112 -12.50 9.00 4.46
C GLU A 112 -12.79 8.09 5.66
N PRO A 113 -13.94 8.30 6.33
CA PRO A 113 -14.40 7.38 7.36
C PRO A 113 -14.86 6.09 6.66
N GLU A 114 -14.03 5.04 6.71
CA GLU A 114 -14.33 3.62 6.37
C GLU A 114 -15.50 3.41 5.40
N ALA A 115 -15.19 3.28 4.10
CA ALA A 115 -16.08 2.67 3.11
C ALA A 115 -16.01 1.14 3.16
#